data_AF-A0A4R6K8Y4-F1
#
_entry.id   AF-A0A4R6K8Y4-F1
#
_cell.length_a   1.000
_cell.length_b   1.000
_cell.length_c   1.000
_cell.angle_alpha   90.00
_cell.angle_beta   90.00
_cell.angle_gamma   90.00
#
_symmetry.space_group_name_H-M   'P 1'
#
loop_
_entity.id
_entity.type
_entity.pdbx_description
1 polymer ?
#
loop_
_entity_poly.entity_id
_entity_poly.type
_entity_poly.pdbx_seq_one_letter_code
_entity_poly.pdbx_strand_id
1 'polypeptide(L)' 'MNGTEIHLHARIFRTGTTWYADVDNDLDPQPDNPYWYGLYHSQRTAIEAVCARLAAFNLEQAERLNHQPLIA' A
#
# COMPACT_ATOMS: atom_id res chain seq x y z
N MET A 1 -9.61 -11.73 -19.64
CA MET A 1 -9.33 -10.62 -18.71
C MET A 1 -8.17 -11.06 -17.83
N ASN A 2 -6.94 -10.87 -18.27
CA ASN A 2 -5.78 -11.04 -17.39
C ASN A 2 -5.46 -9.66 -16.85
N GLY A 3 -6.26 -9.20 -15.89
CA GLY A 3 -5.89 -8.04 -15.08
C GLY A 3 -4.78 -8.52 -14.16
N THR A 4 -3.57 -8.01 -14.34
CA THR A 4 -2.44 -8.32 -13.48
C THR A 4 -2.83 -7.92 -12.05
N GLU A 5 -2.94 -8.91 -11.17
CA GLU A 5 -3.14 -8.66 -9.74
C GLU A 5 -1.97 -7.79 -9.27
N ILE A 6 -2.26 -6.58 -8.77
CA ILE A 6 -1.23 -5.71 -8.23
C ILE A 6 -0.87 -6.28 -6.86
N HIS A 7 0.28 -6.92 -6.73
CA HIS A 7 0.73 -7.43 -5.43
C HIS A 7 1.42 -6.31 -4.66
N LEU A 8 0.70 -5.76 -3.68
CA LEU A 8 1.26 -4.75 -2.80
C LEU A 8 2.00 -5.42 -1.63
N HIS A 9 3.22 -4.95 -1.37
CA HIS A 9 4.04 -5.36 -0.24
C HIS A 9 4.10 -4.23 0.79
N ALA A 10 3.69 -4.53 2.02
CA ALA A 10 3.88 -3.63 3.15
C ALA A 10 5.17 -3.97 3.89
N ARG A 11 6.02 -2.98 4.16
CA ARG A 11 7.19 -3.13 5.03
C ARG A 11 7.05 -2.27 6.26
N ILE A 12 7.44 -2.82 7.40
CA ILE A 12 7.52 -2.10 8.67
C ILE A 12 8.92 -2.32 9.23
N PHE A 13 9.67 -1.23 9.42
CA PHE A 13 11.02 -1.29 9.99
C PHE A 13 11.27 -0.10 10.90
N ARG A 14 12.34 -0.17 11.70
CA ARG A 14 12.69 0.86 12.67
C ARG A 14 14.09 1.38 12.39
N THR A 15 14.25 2.70 12.37
CA THR A 15 15.57 3.36 12.36
C THR A 15 15.63 4.33 13.53
N GLY A 16 16.64 4.18 14.40
CA GLY A 16 16.73 4.93 15.65
C GLY A 16 15.48 4.77 16.53
N THR A 17 14.79 5.87 16.83
CA THR A 17 13.55 5.89 17.62
C THR A 17 12.28 5.91 16.77
N THR A 18 12.40 5.96 15.45
CA THR A 18 11.29 6.13 14.52
C THR A 18 10.91 4.80 13.86
N TRP A 19 9.61 4.54 13.78
CA TRP A 19 9.04 3.45 12.99
C TRP A 19 8.65 3.96 11.61
N TYR A 20 8.97 3.19 10.59
CA TYR A 20 8.68 3.45 9.19
C TYR A 20 7.68 2.40 8.74
N ALA A 21 6.66 2.83 8.00
CA ALA A 21 5.83 1.94 7.21
C ALA A 21 5.86 2.43 5.78
N ASP A 22 5.98 1.50 4.84
CA ASP A 22 5.81 1.77 3.42
C ASP A 22 4.98 0.68 2.75
N VAL A 23 4.43 1.03 1.59
CA VAL A 23 3.75 0.13 0.67
C VAL A 23 4.42 0.28 -0.69
N ASP A 24 4.82 -0.83 -1.27
CA ASP A 24 5.39 -0.90 -2.61
C ASP A 24 4.70 -1.94 -3.47
N ASN A 25 4.99 -1.93 -4.77
CA ASN A 25 4.68 -3.07 -5.63
C ASN A 25 5.89 -4.02 -5.73
N ASP A 26 5.62 -5.23 -6.19
CA ASP A 26 6.58 -6.30 -6.38
C ASP A 26 7.59 -6.09 -7.53
N LEU A 27 7.40 -5.04 -8.36
CA LEU A 27 8.32 -4.68 -9.44
C LEU A 27 9.49 -3.82 -8.96
N ASP A 28 9.34 -3.11 -7.83
CA ASP A 28 10.39 -2.29 -7.22
C ASP A 28 10.48 -2.52 -5.71
N PRO A 29 11.12 -3.61 -5.25
CA PRO A 29 11.23 -3.93 -3.83
C PRO A 29 12.23 -3.02 -3.09
N GLN A 30 12.80 -1.99 -3.72
CA GLN A 30 13.73 -1.07 -3.08
C GLN A 30 12.97 0.04 -2.32
N PRO A 31 13.49 0.50 -1.17
CA PRO A 31 12.77 1.46 -0.31
C PRO A 31 12.89 2.93 -0.75
N ASP A 32 13.43 3.21 -1.93
CA ASP A 32 13.74 4.56 -2.39
C ASP A 32 12.57 5.25 -3.11
N ASN A 33 11.58 4.51 -3.63
CA ASN A 33 10.40 5.09 -4.27
C ASN A 33 9.08 4.36 -3.94
N PRO A 34 8.70 4.28 -2.65
CA PRO A 34 7.48 3.59 -2.27
C PRO A 34 6.24 4.33 -2.79
N TYR A 35 5.23 3.57 -3.21
CA TYR A 35 3.91 4.11 -3.56
C TYR A 35 3.29 4.93 -2.41
N TRP A 36 3.57 4.54 -1.17
CA TRP A 36 3.16 5.28 0.01
C TRP A 36 4.12 4.99 1.17
N TYR A 37 4.38 5.99 2.02
CA TYR A 37 5.15 5.79 3.25
C TYR A 37 4.70 6.72 4.38
N GLY A 38 5.09 6.38 5.60
CA GLY A 38 4.84 7.16 6.80
C GLY A 38 5.84 6.92 7.93
N LEU A 39 5.91 7.88 8.85
CA LEU A 39 6.77 7.87 10.04
C LEU A 39 5.92 7.87 11.30
N TYR A 40 6.28 7.02 12.26
CA TYR A 40 5.46 6.75 13.43
C TYR A 40 6.28 6.62 14.71
N HIS A 41 5.67 6.99 15.83
CA HIS A 41 6.29 6.87 17.15
C HIS A 41 6.24 5.43 17.72
N SER A 42 5.49 4.51 17.10
CA SER A 42 5.36 3.13 17.56
C SER A 42 5.14 2.16 16.40
N GLN A 43 5.53 0.90 16.62
CA GLN A 43 5.27 -0.18 15.66
C GLN A 43 3.78 -0.36 15.40
N ARG A 44 2.96 -0.27 16.46
CA ARG A 44 1.51 -0.41 16.37
C ARG A 44 0.92 0.63 15.42
N THR A 45 1.24 1.90 15.62
CA THR A 45 0.70 2.97 14.77
C THR A 45 1.20 2.88 13.33
N ALA A 46 2.42 2.38 13.10
CA ALA A 46 2.91 2.07 11.76
C ALA A 46 2.11 0.96 11.07
N ILE A 47 1.82 -0.13 11.80
CA ILE A 47 1.02 -1.26 11.29
C ILE A 47 -0.42 -0.81 11.02
N GLU A 48 -1.06 -0.09 11.95
CA GLU A 48 -2.43 0.40 11.79
C GLU A 48 -2.55 1.30 10.55
N ALA A 49 -1.57 2.18 10.34
CA ALA A 49 -1.57 3.06 9.18
C ALA A 49 -1.38 2.30 7.86
N VAL A 50 -0.49 1.31 7.79
CA VAL A 50 -0.28 0.51 6.58
C VAL A 50 -1.53 -0.30 6.24
N CYS A 51 -2.18 -0.91 7.24
CA CYS A 51 -3.44 -1.64 7.06
C CYS A 51 -4.56 -0.72 6.56
N ALA A 52 -4.70 0.47 7.13
CA ALA A 52 -5.68 1.45 6.68
C ALA A 52 -5.43 1.89 5.24
N ARG A 53 -4.15 2.08 4.85
CA ARG A 53 -3.79 2.45 3.48
C ARG A 53 -4.13 1.36 2.46
N LEU A 54 -3.83 0.10 2.78
CA LEU A 54 -4.16 -1.04 1.91
C LEU A 54 -5.68 -1.21 1.77
N ALA A 55 -6.43 -1.06 2.87
CA ALA A 55 -7.90 -1.12 2.84
C ALA A 55 -8.49 -0.02 1.94
N ALA A 56 -7.99 1.22 2.06
CA ALA A 56 -8.43 2.33 1.21
C ALA A 56 -8.10 2.07 -0.27
N PHE A 57 -6.90 1.57 -0.58
CA PHE A 57 -6.53 1.21 -1.95
C PHE A 57 -7.47 0.16 -2.54
N ASN A 58 -7.78 -0.90 -1.79
CA ASN A 58 -8.68 -1.96 -2.25
C ASN A 58 -10.10 -1.46 -2.49
N LEU A 59 -10.58 -0.55 -1.63
CA LEU A 59 -11.89 0.08 -1.81
C LEU A 59 -11.92 0.91 -3.11
N GLU A 60 -10.91 1.76 -3.34
CA GLU A 60 -10.80 2.55 -4.56
C GLU A 60 -10.71 1.68 -5.82
N GLN A 61 -9.98 0.55 -5.76
CA GLN A 61 -9.91 -0.39 -6.88
C GLN A 61 -11.26 -1.03 -7.17
N ALA A 62 -11.98 -1.47 -6.13
CA ALA A 62 -13.30 -2.05 -6.27
C ALA A 62 -14.29 -1.03 -6.89
N GLU A 63 -14.25 0.22 -6.43
CA GLU A 63 -15.07 1.30 -6.98
C GLU A 63 -14.73 1.56 -8.46
N ARG A 64 -13.44 1.64 -8.82
CA ARG A 64 -13.02 1.81 -10.22
C ARG A 64 -13.53 0.71 -11.13
N LEU A 65 -13.42 -0.55 -10.69
CA LEU A 65 -13.91 -1.71 -11.45
C LEU A 65 -15.44 -1.69 -11.59
N ASN A 66 -16.16 -1.28 -10.55
CA ASN A 66 -17.62 -1.16 -10.60
C ASN A 66 -18.11 -0.01 -11.50
N HIS A 67 -17.29 1.03 -11.69
CA HIS A 67 -17.63 2.21 -12.51
C HIS A 67 -17.04 2.17 -13.93
N GLN A 68 -16.36 1.10 -14.33
CA GLN A 68 -15.95 0.94 -15.73
C GLN A 68 -17.20 0.74 -16.60
N PRO A 69 -17.49 1.66 -17.54
CA PRO A 69 -18.61 1.47 -18.46
C PRO A 69 -18.35 0.23 -19.30
N LEU A 70 -19.37 -0.63 -19.44
CA LEU A 70 -19.38 -1.67 -20.48
C LEU A 70 -19.31 -0.97 -21.83
N ILE A 71 -18.11 -0.84 -22.39
CA ILE A 71 -17.94 -0.53 -23.80
C ILE A 71 -18.25 -1.82 -24.53
N ALA A 72 -19.48 -1.92 -25.03
CA ALA A 72 -19.95 -2.95 -25.95
C ALA A 72 -19.67 -2.54 -27.41
#